data_AF-A0A081DD04-F1
#
_entry.id   AF-A0A081DD04-F1
#
_cell.length_a   1.000
_cell.length_b   1.000
_cell.length_c   1.000
_cell.angle_alpha   90.00
_cell.angle_beta   90.00
_cell.angle_gamma   90.00
#
_symmetry.space_group_name_H-M   'P 1'
#
loop_
_entity.id
_entity.type
_entity.pdbx_description
1 polymer ?
#
loop_
_entity_poly.entity_id
_entity_poly.type
_entity_poly.pdbx_seq_one_letter_code
_entity_poly.pdbx_strand_id
1 'polypeptide(L)'
;MWLYNLDLSRLELYDYTNHKLVNSTTPVKEPVIEMQSDYNFCHLITEKGIITYNTYASETSRIIEELKLPVAFDFEQLGFQTDSGWKWYRFDKEFRFRESEITTSFSQEYSPESLYLKGGKLYLYHQKRLHVQTINLKKP
;
A
#
# COMPACT_ATOMS: atom_id res chain seq x y z
N MET A 1 17.08 1.35 3.21
CA MET A 1 16.22 1.87 2.12
C MET A 1 15.65 0.69 1.37
N TRP A 2 14.35 0.71 1.09
CA TRP A 2 13.70 -0.32 0.28
C TRP A 2 13.95 -0.08 -1.20
N LEU A 3 14.25 -1.15 -1.94
CA LEU A 3 14.46 -1.13 -3.38
C LEU A 3 13.78 -2.35 -3.99
N TYR A 4 13.08 -2.18 -5.11
CA TYR A 4 12.60 -3.31 -5.90
C TYR A 4 13.52 -3.50 -7.10
N ASN A 5 14.20 -4.64 -7.17
CA ASN A 5 15.09 -4.99 -8.26
C ASN A 5 14.28 -5.66 -9.38
N LEU A 6 14.09 -4.95 -10.50
CA LEU A 6 13.29 -5.42 -11.63
C LEU A 6 13.91 -6.65 -12.32
N ASP A 7 15.24 -6.66 -12.50
CA ASP A 7 15.96 -7.74 -13.19
C ASP A 7 15.86 -9.08 -12.44
N LEU A 8 15.93 -9.01 -11.10
CA LEU A 8 15.82 -10.17 -10.22
C LEU A 8 14.41 -10.39 -9.66
N SER A 9 13.49 -9.47 -9.98
CA SER A 9 12.11 -9.42 -9.50
C SER A 9 11.98 -9.63 -7.99
N ARG A 10 12.84 -8.99 -7.18
CA ARG A 10 12.87 -9.17 -5.73
C ARG A 10 12.92 -7.84 -4.99
N LEU A 11 12.34 -7.83 -3.78
CA LEU A 11 12.48 -6.71 -2.85
C LEU A 11 13.80 -6.82 -2.11
N GLU A 12 14.51 -5.71 -2.01
CA GLU A 12 15.82 -5.57 -1.41
C GLU A 12 15.79 -4.50 -0.31
N LEU A 13 16.39 -4.83 0.83
CA LEU A 13 16.70 -3.86 1.87
C LEU A 13 18.17 -3.47 1.74
N TYR A 14 18.41 -2.24 1.31
CA TYR A 14 19.75 -1.71 1.04
C TYR A 14 20.21 -0.74 2.13
N ASP A 15 21.42 -0.97 2.66
CA ASP A 15 22.14 -0.06 3.53
C ASP A 15 22.98 0.87 2.65
N TYR A 16 22.45 2.08 2.44
CA TYR A 16 23.05 3.08 1.58
C TYR A 16 24.31 3.72 2.18
N THR A 17 24.46 3.71 3.51
CA THR A 17 25.65 4.24 4.18
C THR A 17 26.85 3.35 3.91
N ASN A 18 26.66 2.04 4.08
CA ASN A 18 27.71 1.04 3.91
C ASN A 18 27.75 0.41 2.50
N HIS A 19 26.90 0.90 1.59
CA HIS A 19 26.78 0.44 0.20
C HIS A 19 26.55 -1.07 0.07
N LYS A 20 25.74 -1.67 0.94
CA LYS A 20 25.55 -3.13 1.00
C LYS A 20 24.08 -3.54 0.98
N LEU A 21 23.81 -4.67 0.34
CA LEU A 21 22.52 -5.36 0.47
C LEU A 21 22.45 -6.00 1.86
N VAL A 22 21.42 -5.65 2.63
CA VAL A 22 21.18 -6.21 3.98
C VAL A 22 20.42 -7.51 3.88
N ASN A 23 19.34 -7.51 3.08
CA ASN A 23 18.48 -8.67 2.91
C ASN A 23 17.70 -8.56 1.59
N SER A 24 17.17 -9.67 1.10
CA SER A 24 16.33 -9.70 -0.08
C SER A 24 15.32 -10.84 -0.02
N THR A 25 14.16 -10.64 -0.63
CA THR A 25 13.16 -11.70 -0.80
C THR A 25 13.64 -12.73 -1.82
N THR A 26 12.95 -13.88 -1.87
CA THR A 26 12.92 -14.68 -3.09
C THR A 26 12.25 -13.87 -4.23
N PRO A 27 12.44 -14.26 -5.50
CA PRO A 27 11.75 -13.61 -6.61
C PRO A 27 10.24 -13.63 -6.41
N VAL A 28 9.64 -12.44 -6.47
CA VAL A 28 8.20 -12.21 -6.47
C VAL A 28 7.68 -12.63 -7.84
N LYS A 29 6.69 -13.53 -7.86
CA LYS A 29 6.20 -14.13 -9.11
C LYS A 29 5.21 -13.22 -9.83
N GLU A 30 4.53 -12.37 -9.08
CA GLU A 30 3.56 -11.42 -9.58
C GLU A 30 4.27 -10.15 -10.08
N PRO A 31 3.89 -9.61 -11.26
CA PRO A 31 4.38 -8.31 -11.71
C PRO A 31 4.08 -7.22 -10.69
N VAL A 32 5.13 -6.53 -10.22
CA VAL A 32 5.02 -5.41 -9.29
C VAL A 32 4.89 -4.12 -10.09
N ILE A 33 3.85 -3.35 -9.80
CA ILE A 33 3.51 -2.10 -10.48
C ILE A 33 4.04 -0.90 -9.69
N GLU A 34 3.83 -0.91 -8.37
CA GLU A 34 4.26 0.15 -7.45
C GLU A 34 4.72 -0.44 -6.12
N MET A 35 5.43 0.36 -5.31
CA MET A 35 5.69 0.04 -3.92
C MET A 35 5.36 1.21 -3.01
N GLN A 36 4.82 0.91 -1.84
CA GLN A 36 4.67 1.83 -0.71
C GLN A 36 5.49 1.27 0.45
N SER A 37 6.11 2.12 1.26
CA SER A 37 6.93 1.63 2.37
C SER A 37 7.05 2.61 3.52
N ASP A 38 7.34 2.09 4.69
CA ASP A 38 7.86 2.83 5.82
C ASP A 38 9.21 2.24 6.27
N TYR A 39 9.62 2.54 7.51
CA TYR A 39 10.88 2.03 8.07
C TYR A 39 10.87 0.52 8.32
N ASN A 40 9.71 -0.06 8.66
CA ASN A 40 9.56 -1.45 9.10
C ASN A 40 8.99 -2.36 8.01
N PHE A 41 8.18 -1.81 7.11
CA PHE A 41 7.43 -2.58 6.13
C PHE A 41 7.54 -2.00 4.71
N CYS A 42 7.44 -2.89 3.74
CA CYS A 42 7.24 -2.54 2.34
C CYS A 42 6.06 -3.32 1.79
N HIS A 43 5.20 -2.62 1.06
CA HIS A 43 3.99 -3.11 0.43
C HIS A 43 4.21 -3.06 -1.08
N LEU A 44 4.33 -4.21 -1.70
CA LEU A 44 4.40 -4.34 -3.16
C LEU A 44 2.99 -4.41 -3.71
N ILE A 45 2.67 -3.47 -4.59
CA ILE A 45 1.40 -3.42 -5.30
C ILE A 45 1.59 -4.16 -6.62
N THR A 46 0.79 -5.18 -6.83
CA THR A 46 0.84 -6.07 -7.99
C THR A 46 -0.49 -6.05 -8.72
N GLU A 47 -0.54 -6.62 -9.92
CA GLU A 47 -1.81 -6.80 -10.65
C GLU A 47 -2.83 -7.67 -9.91
N LYS A 48 -2.39 -8.47 -8.92
CA LYS A 48 -3.22 -9.42 -8.18
C LYS A 48 -3.55 -8.97 -6.75
N GLY A 49 -3.08 -7.80 -6.35
CA GLY A 49 -3.25 -7.29 -4.99
C GLY A 49 -1.97 -6.79 -4.37
N ILE A 50 -1.86 -6.89 -3.05
CA ILE A 50 -0.79 -6.25 -2.27
C ILE A 50 -0.07 -7.29 -1.41
N ILE A 51 1.25 -7.32 -1.50
CA ILE A 51 2.12 -8.22 -0.71
C ILE A 51 2.94 -7.38 0.25
N THR A 52 2.88 -7.67 1.55
CA THR A 52 3.61 -6.93 2.58
C THR A 52 4.77 -7.73 3.11
N TYR A 53 5.95 -7.11 3.16
CA TYR A 53 7.18 -7.65 3.71
C TYR A 53 7.66 -6.81 4.89
N ASN A 54 8.27 -7.46 5.87
CA ASN A 54 9.01 -6.79 6.94
C ASN A 54 10.50 -6.67 6.61
N THR A 55 11.27 -5.96 7.44
CA THR A 55 12.74 -5.78 7.30
C THR A 55 13.55 -7.07 7.23
N TYR A 56 12.99 -8.21 7.64
CA TYR A 56 13.61 -9.53 7.51
C TYR A 56 13.34 -10.19 6.15
N ALA A 57 12.76 -9.46 5.20
CA ALA A 57 12.33 -9.95 3.89
C ALA A 57 11.30 -11.09 3.97
N SER A 58 10.57 -11.18 5.10
CA SER A 58 9.50 -12.15 5.30
C SER A 58 8.16 -11.53 4.94
N GLU A 59 7.35 -12.26 4.17
CA GLU A 59 5.97 -11.88 3.88
C GLU A 59 5.13 -11.94 5.17
N THR A 60 4.51 -10.83 5.58
CA THR A 60 3.66 -10.76 6.78
C THR A 60 2.18 -10.74 6.45
N SER A 61 1.82 -10.24 5.27
CA SER A 61 0.43 -10.07 4.85
C SER A 61 0.30 -10.10 3.33
N ARG A 62 -0.84 -10.59 2.85
CA ARG A 62 -1.22 -10.57 1.44
C ARG A 62 -2.71 -10.27 1.30
N ILE A 63 -3.02 -9.26 0.50
CA ILE A 63 -4.37 -8.94 0.06
C ILE A 63 -4.48 -9.43 -1.37
N ILE A 64 -5.48 -10.26 -1.67
CA ILE A 64 -5.78 -10.74 -3.02
C ILE A 64 -7.03 -10.02 -3.48
N GLU A 65 -6.86 -9.02 -4.34
CA GLU A 65 -7.93 -8.16 -4.80
C GLU A 65 -7.55 -7.47 -6.12
N GLU A 66 -8.52 -7.31 -7.02
CA GLU A 66 -8.35 -6.51 -8.22
C GLU A 66 -8.53 -5.02 -7.88
N LEU A 67 -7.41 -4.36 -7.62
CA LEU A 67 -7.36 -2.96 -7.24
C LEU A 67 -7.06 -2.05 -8.44
N LYS A 68 -7.56 -0.82 -8.36
CA LYS A 68 -7.24 0.29 -9.25
C LYS A 68 -6.24 1.20 -8.57
N LEU A 69 -5.18 1.54 -9.30
CA LEU A 69 -4.27 2.60 -8.89
C LEU A 69 -4.96 3.97 -8.94
N PRO A 70 -4.45 4.95 -8.18
CA PRO A 70 -3.41 4.86 -7.14
C PRO A 70 -3.89 4.21 -5.82
N VAL A 71 -2.93 3.64 -5.07
CA VAL A 71 -3.14 3.14 -3.70
C VAL A 71 -2.64 4.17 -2.69
N ALA A 72 -3.43 4.44 -1.65
CA ALA A 72 -3.02 5.29 -0.53
C ALA A 72 -2.58 4.48 0.67
N PHE A 73 -1.50 4.93 1.30
CA PHE A 73 -0.93 4.32 2.49
C PHE A 73 -0.51 5.38 3.52
N ASP A 74 -0.80 5.14 4.81
CA ASP A 74 -0.27 5.89 5.96
C ASP A 74 -0.11 4.94 7.15
N PHE A 75 1.09 4.36 7.28
CA PHE A 75 1.48 3.43 8.36
C PHE A 75 0.52 2.26 8.57
N GLU A 76 -0.51 2.45 9.39
CA GLU A 76 -1.49 1.41 9.70
C GLU A 76 -2.68 1.41 8.75
N GLN A 77 -2.77 2.34 7.80
CA GLN A 77 -3.94 2.50 6.95
C GLN A 77 -3.58 2.35 5.49
N LEU A 78 -4.45 1.65 4.77
CA LEU A 78 -4.31 1.38 3.35
C LEU A 78 -5.69 1.54 2.70
N GLY A 79 -5.76 2.22 1.56
CA GLY A 79 -7.02 2.43 0.85
C GLY A 79 -6.81 2.47 -0.65
N PHE A 80 -7.73 1.86 -1.38
CA PHE A 80 -7.70 1.80 -2.83
C PHE A 80 -9.10 1.57 -3.41
N GLN A 81 -9.25 1.80 -4.71
CA GLN A 81 -10.49 1.51 -5.43
C GLN A 81 -10.47 0.10 -6.02
N THR A 82 -11.64 -0.50 -6.15
CA THR A 82 -11.93 -1.70 -6.94
C THR A 82 -13.09 -1.39 -7.89
N ASP A 83 -13.58 -2.37 -8.65
CA ASP A 83 -14.83 -2.22 -9.41
C ASP A 83 -16.07 -2.12 -8.53
N SER A 84 -16.02 -2.65 -7.30
CA SER A 84 -17.14 -2.59 -6.34
C SER A 84 -17.13 -1.35 -5.45
N GLY A 85 -16.08 -0.53 -5.53
CA GLY A 85 -15.94 0.72 -4.81
C GLY A 85 -14.63 0.83 -4.03
N TRP A 86 -14.62 1.67 -3.00
CA TRP A 86 -13.43 1.85 -2.16
C TRP A 86 -13.32 0.74 -1.11
N LYS A 87 -12.12 0.15 -0.99
CA LYS A 87 -11.77 -0.73 0.12
C LYS A 87 -10.72 -0.07 1.00
N TRP A 88 -10.84 -0.32 2.30
CA TRP A 88 -9.96 0.21 3.31
C TRP A 88 -9.51 -0.90 4.24
N TYR A 89 -8.22 -0.90 4.54
CA TYR A 89 -7.59 -1.87 5.39
C TYR A 89 -6.84 -1.17 6.52
N ARG A 90 -6.82 -1.84 7.67
CA ARG A 90 -6.01 -1.47 8.81
C ARG A 90 -4.97 -2.54 9.08
N PHE A 91 -3.72 -2.12 9.30
CA PHE A 91 -2.64 -2.97 9.77
C PHE A 91 -2.81 -3.25 11.26
N ASP A 92 -2.97 -4.53 11.62
CA ASP A 92 -3.17 -4.98 13.00
C ASP A 92 -1.83 -5.20 13.73
N LYS A 93 -1.92 -5.57 15.02
CA LYS A 93 -0.75 -5.81 15.87
C LYS A 93 0.02 -7.07 15.48
N GLU A 94 -0.62 -7.95 14.72
CA GLU A 94 -0.06 -9.17 14.15
C GLU A 94 0.61 -8.89 12.78
N PHE A 95 0.75 -7.61 12.41
CA PHE A 95 1.37 -7.13 11.18
C PHE A 95 0.65 -7.61 9.91
N ARG A 96 -0.69 -7.63 9.97
CA ARG A 96 -1.57 -8.03 8.87
C ARG A 96 -2.59 -6.94 8.56
N PHE A 97 -2.87 -6.75 7.29
CA PHE A 97 -4.01 -5.93 6.88
C PHE A 97 -5.33 -6.66 7.12
N ARG A 98 -6.27 -5.97 7.76
CA ARG A 98 -7.65 -6.39 7.96
C ARG A 98 -8.57 -5.36 7.32
N GLU A 99 -9.56 -5.82 6.57
CA GLU A 99 -10.57 -4.93 6.00
C GLU A 99 -11.29 -4.19 7.14
N SER A 100 -11.44 -2.88 7.00
CA SER A 100 -12.02 -2.00 8.02
C SER A 100 -13.45 -1.62 7.63
N GLU A 101 -14.34 -1.53 8.62
CA GLU A 101 -15.63 -0.89 8.44
C GLU A 101 -15.46 0.61 8.25
N ILE A 102 -15.80 1.09 7.05
CA ILE A 102 -15.81 2.51 6.72
C ILE A 102 -17.13 3.11 7.20
N THR A 103 -17.06 4.20 7.95
CA THR A 103 -18.26 4.99 8.31
C THR A 103 -18.52 6.15 7.36
N THR A 104 -17.56 6.48 6.49
CA THR A 104 -17.62 7.64 5.60
C THR A 104 -17.53 7.20 4.13
N SER A 105 -18.63 7.32 3.38
CA SER A 105 -18.62 7.02 1.94
C SER A 105 -17.83 8.09 1.17
N PHE A 106 -16.87 7.66 0.36
CA PHE A 106 -16.28 8.50 -0.68
C PHE A 106 -17.12 8.31 -1.95
N SER A 107 -17.37 9.37 -2.72
CA SER A 107 -18.10 9.21 -4.00
C SER A 107 -17.30 8.30 -4.93
N GLN A 108 -17.96 7.29 -5.49
CA GLN A 108 -17.35 6.35 -6.44
C GLN A 108 -17.05 7.01 -7.81
N GLU A 109 -17.54 8.23 -8.05
CA GLU A 109 -17.44 8.89 -9.35
C GLU A 109 -16.02 9.40 -9.69
N TYR A 110 -15.12 9.48 -8.72
CA TYR A 110 -13.77 9.99 -8.94
C TYR A 110 -12.80 8.84 -9.19
N SER A 111 -12.21 8.77 -10.39
CA SER A 111 -11.00 7.98 -10.65
C SER A 111 -9.79 8.90 -10.41
N PRO A 112 -9.10 8.80 -9.27
CA PRO A 112 -8.05 9.74 -8.90
C PRO A 112 -6.83 9.61 -9.81
N GLU A 113 -6.26 10.74 -10.22
CA GLU A 113 -4.94 10.78 -10.84
C GLU A 113 -3.83 10.58 -9.79
N SER A 114 -4.08 11.05 -8.56
CA SER A 114 -3.21 10.85 -7.42
C SER A 114 -4.01 10.76 -6.13
N LEU A 115 -3.50 9.97 -5.20
CA LEU A 115 -4.14 9.71 -3.92
C LEU A 115 -3.09 9.70 -2.81
N TYR A 116 -3.37 10.41 -1.72
CA TYR A 116 -2.49 10.49 -0.58
C TYR A 116 -3.29 10.45 0.71
N LEU A 117 -2.84 9.64 1.67
CA LEU A 117 -3.45 9.52 2.99
C LEU A 117 -2.47 10.07 4.02
N LYS A 118 -2.94 10.98 4.87
CA LYS A 118 -2.14 11.43 6.01
C LYS A 118 -2.99 11.90 7.18
N GLY A 119 -2.72 11.36 8.37
CA GLY A 119 -3.35 11.82 9.60
C GLY A 119 -4.88 11.72 9.55
N GLY A 120 -5.39 10.62 8.97
CA GLY A 120 -6.82 10.38 8.80
C GLY A 120 -7.49 11.28 7.75
N LYS A 121 -6.73 12.03 6.95
CA LYS A 121 -7.26 12.79 5.80
C LYS A 121 -6.82 12.14 4.49
N LEU A 122 -7.78 11.89 3.63
CA LEU A 122 -7.55 11.48 2.25
C LEU A 122 -7.55 12.71 1.35
N TYR A 123 -6.49 12.82 0.57
CA TYR A 123 -6.27 13.83 -0.45
C TYR A 123 -6.39 13.14 -1.81
N LEU A 124 -7.36 13.59 -2.61
CA LEU A 124 -7.62 13.07 -3.93
C LEU A 124 -7.42 14.18 -4.95
N TYR A 125 -6.55 13.96 -5.93
CA TYR A 125 -6.35 14.88 -7.04
C TYR A 125 -6.98 14.31 -8.32
N HIS A 126 -7.84 15.11 -8.95
CA HIS A 126 -8.53 14.76 -10.19
C HIS A 126 -8.88 16.03 -10.96
N GLN A 127 -8.60 16.08 -12.27
CA GLN A 127 -8.99 17.22 -13.13
C GLN A 127 -8.59 18.60 -12.59
N LYS A 128 -7.34 18.72 -12.10
CA LYS A 128 -6.81 19.97 -11.50
C LYS A 128 -7.54 20.43 -10.23
N ARG A 129 -8.26 19.54 -9.56
CA ARG A 129 -8.93 19.81 -8.29
C ARG A 129 -8.42 18.87 -7.22
N LEU A 130 -8.18 19.44 -6.03
CA LEU A 130 -7.86 18.70 -4.83
C LEU A 130 -9.12 18.56 -3.98
N HIS A 131 -9.53 17.32 -3.75
CA HIS A 131 -10.59 16.94 -2.84
C HIS A 131 -9.96 16.42 -1.55
N VAL A 132 -10.48 16.87 -0.39
CA VAL A 132 -9.96 16.45 0.92
C VAL A 132 -11.12 15.97 1.77
N GLN A 133 -10.97 14.79 2.36
CA GLN A 133 -11.99 14.19 3.22
C GLN A 133 -11.36 13.54 4.45
N THR A 134 -12.01 13.68 5.60
CA THR A 134 -11.64 12.95 6.82
C THR A 134 -12.17 11.52 6.73
N ILE A 135 -11.31 10.54 6.98
CA ILE A 135 -11.65 9.12 7.01
C ILE A 135 -11.65 8.63 8.45
N ASN A 136 -12.82 8.13 8.87
CA ASN A 136 -13.01 7.52 10.18
C ASN A 136 -13.08 6.00 10.04
N LEU A 137 -11.91 5.36 10.01
CA LEU A 137 -11.79 3.90 10.06
C LEU A 137 -12.06 3.43 11.49
N LYS A 138 -13.03 2.53 11.68
CA LYS A 138 -13.20 1.88 12.98
C LYS A 138 -12.00 0.99 13.29
N LYS A 139 -11.69 0.83 14.58
CA LYS A 139 -10.85 -0.28 15.03
C LYS A 139 -11.59 -1.58 14.72
N PRO A 140 -10.90 -2.59 14.15
CA PRO A 140 -11.47 -3.93 14.03
C PRO A 140 -11.83 -4.50 15.40
#